data_AF-A0A2M7IWP3-F1
#
_entry.id   AF-A0A2M7IWP3-F1
#
_cell.length_a   1.000
_cell.length_b   1.000
_cell.length_c   1.000
_cell.angle_alpha   90.00
_cell.angle_beta   90.00
_cell.angle_gamma   90.00
#
_symmetry.space_group_name_H-M   'P 1'
#
loop_
_entity.id
_entity.type
_entity.pdbx_description
1 polymer ?
#
loop_
_entity_poly.entity_id
_entity_poly.type
_entity_poly.pdbx_seq_one_letter_code
_entity_poly.pdbx_strand_id
1 'polypeptide(L)' 'VNEEKPAGKYSVSFDASNSGQPLPSGIYYCTMTAGSFSEAKKMLLLK' A
#
# COMPACT_ATOMS: atom_id res chain seq x y z
N VAL A 1 0.29 0.90 11.07
CA VAL A 1 0.29 0.02 9.87
C VAL A 1 0.82 -1.37 10.25
N ASN A 2 0.24 -2.01 11.28
CA ASN A 2 0.57 -3.37 11.71
C ASN A 2 -0.68 -3.90 12.45
N GLU A 3 -1.60 -4.50 11.69
CA GLU A 3 -2.83 -5.08 12.22
C GLU A 3 -2.86 -6.57 11.88
N GLU A 4 -3.20 -7.40 12.86
CA GLU A 4 -3.50 -8.81 12.61
C GLU A 4 -4.91 -8.90 12.04
N LYS A 5 -5.02 -9.44 10.81
CA LYS A 5 -6.31 -9.66 10.15
C LYS A 5 -6.54 -11.18 10.01
N PRO A 6 -7.73 -11.69 10.35
CA PRO A 6 -8.06 -13.11 10.16
C PRO A 6 -8.07 -13.51 8.68
N ALA A 7 -8.33 -14.78 8.37
CA ALA A 7 -8.47 -15.21 6.97
C ALA A 7 -9.71 -14.54 6.33
N GLY A 8 -9.55 -13.94 5.16
CA GLY A 8 -10.62 -13.21 4.48
C GLY A 8 -10.13 -12.37 3.31
N LYS A 9 -11.06 -11.66 2.67
CA LYS A 9 -10.74 -10.66 1.64
C LYS A 9 -10.67 -9.27 2.29
N TYR A 10 -9.60 -8.54 1.99
CA TYR A 10 -9.38 -7.20 2.49
C TYR A 10 -9.14 -6.24 1.34
N SER A 11 -9.63 -5.01 1.48
CA SER A 11 -9.36 -3.92 0.56
C SER A 11 -8.70 -2.78 1.34
N VAL A 12 -7.65 -2.22 0.77
CA VAL A 12 -6.94 -1.06 1.32
C VAL A 12 -7.00 0.04 0.27
N SER A 13 -7.43 1.22 0.68
CA SER A 13 -7.42 2.41 -0.17
C SER A 13 -6.15 3.20 0.09
N PHE A 14 -5.48 3.63 -0.98
CA PHE A 14 -4.33 4.52 -0.93
C PHE A 14 -4.73 5.86 -1.55
N ASP A 15 -4.74 6.91 -0.74
CA ASP A 15 -5.16 8.27 -1.11
C ASP A 15 -4.01 9.13 -1.62
N ALA A 16 -2.80 8.56 -1.74
CA ALA A 16 -1.58 9.24 -2.11
C ALA A 16 -1.26 10.48 -1.24
N SER A 17 -1.62 10.47 0.04
CA SER A 17 -1.27 11.51 1.00
C SER A 17 -0.29 11.01 2.06
N ASN A 18 0.62 11.88 2.49
CA ASN A 18 1.49 11.66 3.65
C ASN A 18 1.40 12.86 4.57
N SER A 19 0.97 12.64 5.82
CA SER A 19 0.82 13.71 6.83
C SER A 19 -0.03 14.90 6.34
N GLY A 20 -1.07 14.61 5.55
CA GLY A 20 -1.98 15.62 4.99
C GLY A 20 -1.45 16.36 3.76
N GLN A 21 -0.29 15.97 3.22
CA GLN A 21 0.28 16.54 2.00
C GLN A 21 0.25 15.51 0.84
N PRO A 22 -0.07 15.92 -0.40
CA PRO A 22 -0.08 15.02 -1.54
C PRO A 22 1.35 14.57 -1.87
N LEU A 23 1.48 13.29 -2.21
CA LEU A 23 2.74 12.72 -2.66
C LEU A 23 3.12 13.25 -4.06
N PRO A 24 4.41 13.41 -4.36
CA PRO A 24 4.86 13.80 -5.70
C PRO A 24 4.61 12.69 -6.72
N SER A 25 4.44 13.05 -7.99
CA SER A 25 4.39 12.07 -9.08
C SER A 25 5.65 11.21 -9.07
N GLY A 26 5.50 9.91 -9.30
CA GLY A 26 6.63 8.98 -9.20
C GLY A 26 6.21 7.52 -9.13
N ILE A 27 7.20 6.64 -9.04
CA ILE A 27 7.00 5.21 -8.88
C ILE A 27 6.99 4.89 -7.38
N TYR A 28 5.95 4.21 -6.94
CA TYR A 28 5.76 3.76 -5.57
C TYR A 28 5.64 2.23 -5.52
N TYR A 29 6.06 1.63 -4.41
CA TYR A 29 5.94 0.20 -4.18
C TYR A 29 5.07 -0.03 -2.94
N CYS A 30 4.02 -0.83 -3.11
CA CYS A 30 3.21 -1.34 -1.99
C CYS A 30 3.57 -2.80 -1.77
N THR A 31 4.06 -3.12 -0.57
CA THR A 31 4.43 -4.49 -0.20
C THR A 31 3.42 -5.05 0.80
N MET A 32 2.94 -6.26 0.55
CA MET A 32 2.08 -7.02 1.45
C MET A 32 2.85 -8.24 1.93
N THR A 33 2.97 -8.39 3.25
CA THR A 33 3.61 -9.55 3.89
C THR A 33 2.62 -10.25 4.82
N ALA A 34 2.57 -11.58 4.75
CA ALA A 34 1.70 -12.40 5.59
C ALA A 34 2.37 -13.76 5.87
N GLY A 35 3.02 -13.90 7.03
CA GLY A 35 3.83 -15.10 7.32
C GLY A 35 4.94 -15.28 6.31
N SER A 36 4.93 -16.38 5.55
CA SER A 36 5.87 -16.67 4.46
C SER A 36 5.50 -16.04 3.11
N PHE A 37 4.28 -15.48 3.00
CA PHE A 37 3.84 -14.80 1.78
C PHE A 37 4.39 -13.38 1.72
N SER A 38 4.92 -12.98 0.56
CA SER A 38 5.36 -11.62 0.28
C SER A 38 5.06 -11.28 -1.18
N GLU A 39 4.38 -10.16 -1.40
CA GLU A 39 4.07 -9.62 -2.72
C GLU A 39 4.35 -8.12 -2.75
N ALA A 40 4.92 -7.63 -3.85
CA ALA A 40 5.12 -6.22 -4.11
C ALA A 40 4.35 -5.78 -5.36
N LYS A 41 3.60 -4.68 -5.26
CA LYS A 41 2.95 -4.04 -6.40
C LYS A 41 3.62 -2.70 -6.69
N LYS A 42 4.07 -2.54 -7.94
CA LYS A 42 4.58 -1.28 -8.48
C LYS A 42 3.40 -0.39 -8.90
N MET A 43 3.41 0.85 -8.46
CA MET A 43 2.40 1.86 -8.75
C MET A 43 3.06 3.07 -9.39
N LEU A 44 2.40 3.69 -10.37
CA LEU A 44 2.81 4.97 -10.97
C LEU A 44 1.81 6.02 -10.54
N LEU A 45 2.26 7.00 -9.76
CA LEU A 45 1.48 8.18 -9.40
C LEU A 45 1.76 9.27 -10.42
N LEU A 46 0.71 9.70 -11.13
CA LEU A 46 0.71 10.85 -12.01
C LEU A 46 -0.23 11.91 -11.41
N LYS A 47 0.12 13.18 -11.59
CA LYS A 47 -0.77 14.31 -11.27
C LYS A 47 -1.66 14.62 -12.45
#